data_AF-A0A0E3SKN3-F1
#
_entry.id   AF-A0A0E3SKN3-F1
#
_cell.length_a   1.000
_cell.length_b   1.000
_cell.length_c   1.000
_cell.angle_alpha   90.00
_cell.angle_beta   90.00
_cell.angle_gamma   90.00
#
_symmetry.space_group_name_H-M   'P 1'
#
loop_
_entity.id
_entity.type
_entity.pdbx_description
1 polymer ?
#
loop_
_entity_poly.entity_id
_entity_poly.type
_entity_poly.pdbx_seq_one_letter_code
_entity_poly.pdbx_strand_id
1 'polypeptide(L)'
;MDTGKGKLTEEKPFTEAENRFTEEKGRGTDFLVPYARSNIDRCKCSQCPVQGDSKCAKDKLQSSGEAMKIMPEGEVPNPEDVPGIYCSTGKATCQDLNFDRQCICSTCEVWKEYGLEEVDPNNHFCHHGRAT
;
A
#
# COMPACT_ATOMS: atom_id res chain seq x y z
N MET A 1 20.44 -21.33 -46.11
CA MET A 1 19.15 -21.74 -45.51
C MET A 1 19.49 -22.38 -44.19
N ASP A 2 19.26 -21.68 -43.08
CA ASP A 2 18.89 -22.17 -41.74
C ASP A 2 19.07 -21.00 -40.75
N THR A 3 18.02 -20.24 -40.43
CA THR A 3 17.00 -20.38 -39.36
C THR A 3 17.43 -19.79 -38.01
N GLY A 4 16.69 -18.76 -37.58
CA GLY A 4 16.35 -18.59 -36.16
C GLY A 4 17.23 -17.70 -35.28
N LYS A 5 17.26 -16.38 -35.54
CA LYS A 5 17.70 -15.40 -34.53
C LYS A 5 16.57 -15.26 -33.49
N GLY A 6 16.64 -16.07 -32.43
CA GLY A 6 15.77 -15.96 -31.26
C GLY A 6 15.92 -14.59 -30.61
N LYS A 7 14.79 -13.92 -30.42
CA LYS A 7 14.64 -12.60 -29.81
C LYS A 7 14.96 -12.73 -28.31
N LEU A 8 16.09 -12.18 -27.87
CA LEU A 8 16.31 -11.92 -26.44
C LEU A 8 15.25 -10.92 -26.01
N THR A 9 14.34 -11.32 -25.14
CA THR A 9 13.47 -10.41 -24.40
C THR A 9 14.36 -9.60 -23.47
N GLU A 10 14.48 -8.30 -23.74
CA GLU A 10 15.10 -7.33 -22.85
C GLU A 10 14.34 -7.33 -21.51
N GLU A 11 14.98 -7.88 -20.49
CA GLU A 11 14.59 -7.62 -19.10
C GLU A 11 14.86 -6.14 -18.84
N LYS A 12 13.79 -5.36 -18.65
CA LYS A 12 13.91 -3.95 -18.30
C LYS A 12 14.57 -3.86 -16.92
N PRO A 13 15.69 -3.13 -16.77
CA PRO A 13 16.36 -3.01 -15.49
C PRO A 13 15.47 -2.25 -14.50
N PHE A 14 15.42 -2.78 -13.28
CA PHE A 14 14.69 -2.29 -12.10
C PHE A 14 14.98 -0.81 -11.75
N THR A 15 15.99 -0.22 -12.37
CA THR A 15 16.56 1.11 -12.09
C THR A 15 15.71 2.29 -12.57
N GLU A 16 14.77 2.09 -13.50
CA GLU A 16 13.88 3.18 -13.94
C GLU A 16 12.78 3.50 -12.92
N ALA A 17 12.39 2.52 -12.09
CA ALA A 17 11.45 2.75 -11.00
C ALA A 17 12.09 3.57 -9.88
N GLU A 18 13.32 3.23 -9.48
CA GLU A 18 14.06 3.90 -8.40
C GLU A 18 14.25 5.41 -8.63
N ASN A 19 14.48 5.82 -9.88
CA ASN A 19 14.76 7.22 -10.23
C ASN A 19 13.54 8.15 -10.19
N ARG A 20 12.32 7.65 -9.94
CA ARG A 20 11.11 8.49 -9.78
C ARG A 20 10.82 8.85 -8.33
N PHE A 21 11.50 8.24 -7.35
CA PHE A 21 11.10 8.24 -5.94
C PHE A 21 11.85 9.22 -5.03
N THR A 22 12.71 10.09 -5.56
CA THR A 22 13.66 10.85 -4.71
C THR A 22 13.21 12.23 -4.21
N GLU A 23 11.94 12.65 -4.33
CA GLU A 23 11.54 14.02 -3.90
C GLU A 23 10.52 14.14 -2.77
N GLU A 24 9.99 13.06 -2.19
CA GLU A 24 9.19 13.17 -0.96
C GLU A 24 9.90 12.52 0.22
N LYS A 25 10.61 13.34 1.02
CA LYS A 25 11.20 12.94 2.31
C LYS A 25 10.12 12.63 3.34
N GLY A 26 9.53 11.44 3.26
CA GLY A 26 8.85 10.79 4.37
C GLY A 26 9.85 10.37 5.45
N ARG A 27 9.45 10.42 6.73
CA ARG A 27 10.28 9.93 7.85
C ARG A 27 10.68 8.46 7.61
N GLY A 28 11.95 8.27 7.27
CA GLY A 28 12.76 7.06 7.30
C GLY A 28 12.06 5.71 7.13
N THR A 29 12.28 5.07 5.98
CA THR A 29 12.58 3.62 5.79
C THR A 29 12.42 3.25 4.31
N ASP A 30 13.18 2.25 3.84
CA ASP A 30 13.20 1.71 2.47
C ASP A 30 11.88 1.00 2.11
N PHE A 31 10.77 1.72 2.09
CA PHE A 31 9.48 1.17 1.69
C PHE A 31 9.26 1.37 0.21
N LEU A 32 8.85 0.30 -0.48
CA LEU A 32 8.40 0.41 -1.87
C LEU A 32 7.28 1.43 -2.01
N VAL A 33 6.36 1.49 -1.03
CA VAL A 33 5.28 2.49 -0.97
C VAL A 33 5.55 3.49 0.16
N PRO A 34 5.77 4.78 -0.12
CA PRO A 34 5.91 5.81 0.89
C PRO A 34 4.64 5.98 1.73
N TYR A 35 4.81 6.12 3.05
CA TYR A 35 3.74 6.51 3.96
C TYR A 35 3.50 8.03 3.87
N ALA A 36 2.75 8.44 2.84
CA ALA A 36 2.48 9.83 2.52
C ALA A 36 0.97 10.07 2.37
N ARG A 37 0.55 11.33 2.58
CA ARG A 37 -0.87 11.75 2.53
C ARG A 37 -1.55 11.32 1.23
N SER A 38 -0.88 11.55 0.11
CA SER A 38 -1.34 11.18 -1.24
C SER A 38 -1.65 9.69 -1.37
N ASN A 39 -0.80 8.81 -0.84
CA ASN A 39 -1.03 7.37 -0.89
C ASN A 39 -2.08 6.91 0.13
N ILE A 40 -2.18 7.57 1.30
CA ILE A 40 -3.24 7.27 2.28
C ILE A 40 -4.62 7.57 1.69
N ASP A 41 -4.79 8.74 1.07
CA ASP A 41 -6.06 9.18 0.49
C ASP A 41 -6.48 8.32 -0.72
N ARG A 42 -5.50 7.72 -1.42
CA ARG A 42 -5.73 6.91 -2.62
C ARG A 42 -5.80 5.40 -2.36
N CYS A 43 -5.30 4.90 -1.21
CA CYS A 43 -5.45 3.47 -0.91
C CYS A 43 -6.92 3.11 -0.66
N LYS A 44 -7.38 2.02 -1.27
CA LYS A 44 -8.69 1.40 -0.97
C LYS A 44 -8.63 0.36 0.17
N CYS A 45 -7.53 0.32 0.91
CA CYS A 45 -7.28 -0.63 1.99
C CYS A 45 -8.42 -0.61 3.02
N SER A 46 -8.87 0.59 3.42
CA SER A 46 -9.98 0.82 4.36
C SER A 46 -11.34 0.33 3.85
N GLN A 47 -11.47 0.10 2.54
CA GLN A 47 -12.69 -0.36 1.87
C GLN A 47 -12.69 -1.88 1.65
N CYS A 48 -11.62 -2.58 2.02
CA CYS A 48 -11.54 -4.02 1.82
C CYS A 48 -12.58 -4.76 2.71
N PRO A 49 -13.34 -5.73 2.15
CA PRO A 49 -14.30 -6.55 2.90
C PRO A 49 -13.78 -7.16 4.21
N VAL A 50 -12.49 -7.50 4.30
CA VAL A 50 -11.79 -7.95 5.54
C VAL A 50 -12.00 -7.00 6.74
N GLN A 51 -12.14 -5.69 6.47
CA GLN A 51 -12.38 -4.66 7.49
C GLN A 51 -13.88 -4.31 7.67
N GLY A 52 -14.77 -4.84 6.81
CA GLY A 52 -16.15 -4.35 6.69
C GLY A 52 -17.00 -4.49 7.97
N ASP A 53 -16.72 -5.47 8.81
CA ASP A 53 -17.42 -5.68 10.09
C ASP A 53 -16.59 -5.25 11.30
N SER A 54 -15.31 -4.91 11.11
CA SER A 54 -14.42 -4.54 12.19
C SER A 54 -14.84 -3.21 12.79
N LYS A 55 -15.17 -3.22 14.08
CA LYS A 55 -15.43 -2.00 14.84
C LYS A 55 -14.15 -1.20 14.98
N CYS A 56 -13.03 -1.86 15.27
CA CYS A 56 -11.73 -1.20 15.39
C CYS A 56 -11.36 -0.43 14.11
N ALA A 57 -11.53 -1.03 12.93
CA ALA A 57 -11.22 -0.39 11.66
C ALA A 57 -12.16 0.80 11.39
N LYS A 58 -13.45 0.70 11.71
CA LYS A 58 -14.41 1.81 11.57
C LYS A 58 -14.07 2.98 12.48
N ASP A 59 -13.82 2.70 13.75
CA ASP A 59 -13.49 3.71 14.76
C ASP A 59 -12.19 4.45 14.38
N LYS A 60 -11.15 3.70 13.96
CA LYS A 60 -9.90 4.27 13.46
C LYS A 60 -10.05 5.07 12.18
N LEU A 61 -10.91 4.62 11.25
CA LEU A 61 -11.13 5.33 9.98
C LEU A 61 -11.78 6.69 10.24
N GLN A 62 -12.72 6.73 11.18
CA GLN A 62 -13.35 7.97 11.61
C GLN A 62 -12.33 8.90 12.28
N SER A 63 -11.62 8.42 13.31
CA SER A 63 -10.71 9.27 14.09
C SER A 63 -9.52 9.76 13.28
N SER A 64 -8.90 8.89 12.46
CA SER A 64 -7.81 9.30 11.57
C SER A 64 -8.28 10.27 10.50
N GLY A 65 -9.49 10.08 9.96
CA GLY A 65 -10.10 11.01 9.01
C GLY A 65 -10.41 12.39 9.61
N GLU A 66 -10.78 12.45 10.89
CA GLU A 66 -10.96 13.70 11.63
C GLU A 66 -9.61 14.38 11.92
N ALA A 67 -8.62 13.62 12.39
CA ALA A 67 -7.26 14.13 12.62
C ALA A 67 -6.65 14.73 11.34
N MET A 68 -6.77 14.01 10.22
CA MET A 68 -6.30 14.42 8.91
C MET A 68 -6.89 15.74 8.39
N LYS A 69 -8.06 16.19 8.89
CA LYS A 69 -8.68 17.47 8.49
C LYS A 69 -8.08 18.68 9.21
N ILE A 70 -7.47 18.47 10.38
CA ILE A 70 -6.94 19.55 11.23
C ILE A 70 -5.42 19.58 11.25
N MET A 71 -4.75 18.54 10.74
CA MET A 71 -3.31 18.48 10.62
C MET A 71 -2.80 19.42 9.50
N PRO A 72 -1.58 19.97 9.64
CA PRO A 72 -0.92 20.74 8.57
C PRO A 72 -0.80 19.94 7.27
N GLU A 73 -0.69 20.66 6.16
CA GLU A 73 -0.44 20.05 4.85
C GLU A 73 0.86 19.23 4.86
N GLY A 74 0.79 18.01 4.33
CA GLY A 74 1.91 17.05 4.34
C GLY A 74 2.05 16.24 5.63
N GLU A 75 1.37 16.60 6.72
CA GLU A 75 1.32 15.78 7.93
C GLU A 75 0.22 14.71 7.86
N VAL A 76 0.49 13.58 8.52
CA VAL A 76 -0.41 12.41 8.55
C VAL A 76 -0.40 11.78 9.94
N PRO A 77 -1.50 11.12 10.38
CA PRO A 77 -1.52 10.33 11.62
C PRO A 77 -0.47 9.24 11.63
N ASN A 78 -0.20 8.69 12.81
CA ASN A 78 0.69 7.56 12.91
C ASN A 78 0.12 6.34 12.17
N PRO A 79 0.97 5.49 11.56
CA PRO A 79 0.55 4.28 10.86
C PRO A 79 -0.44 3.39 11.63
N GLU A 80 -0.26 3.24 12.94
CA GLU A 80 -1.11 2.44 13.80
C GLU A 80 -2.53 2.97 13.94
N ASP A 81 -2.75 4.27 13.71
CA ASP A 81 -4.05 4.93 13.84
C ASP A 81 -4.84 4.93 12.52
N VAL A 82 -4.19 4.60 11.40
CA VAL A 82 -4.82 4.53 10.08
C VAL A 82 -5.14 3.07 9.73
N PRO A 83 -6.43 2.69 9.56
CA PRO A 83 -6.82 1.34 9.18
C PRO A 83 -6.69 1.15 7.66
N GLY A 84 -5.50 1.39 7.14
CA GLY A 84 -5.22 1.42 5.70
C GLY A 84 -3.74 1.54 5.37
N ILE A 85 -3.45 1.65 4.07
CA ILE A 85 -2.10 1.71 3.48
C ILE A 85 -1.13 0.63 4.02
N TYR A 86 -1.64 -0.55 4.29
CA TYR A 86 -0.88 -1.68 4.83
C TYR A 86 0.29 -2.13 3.94
N CYS A 87 0.24 -1.85 2.63
CA CYS A 87 1.39 -2.04 1.74
C CYS A 87 2.64 -1.24 2.16
N SER A 88 2.45 -0.10 2.83
CA SER A 88 3.53 0.72 3.41
C SER A 88 3.74 0.41 4.89
N THR A 89 2.66 0.36 5.66
CA THR A 89 2.71 0.36 7.13
C THR A 89 2.85 -1.02 7.75
N GLY A 90 2.48 -2.07 7.02
CA GLY A 90 2.54 -3.45 7.48
C GLY A 90 1.21 -4.00 7.96
N LYS A 91 1.24 -4.83 9.00
CA LYS A 91 0.07 -5.57 9.47
C LYS A 91 -0.94 -4.64 10.15
N ALA A 92 -2.22 -4.98 10.03
CA ALA A 92 -3.27 -4.31 10.75
C ALA A 92 -3.14 -4.55 12.26
N THR A 93 -3.44 -3.51 13.04
CA THR A 93 -3.44 -3.56 14.51
C THR A 93 -4.80 -3.97 15.09
N CYS A 94 -5.86 -3.94 14.26
CA CYS A 94 -7.19 -4.39 14.65
C CYS A 94 -7.26 -5.92 14.71
N GLN A 95 -7.82 -6.45 15.81
CA GLN A 95 -7.91 -7.89 16.07
C GLN A 95 -9.24 -8.51 15.61
N ASP A 96 -10.23 -7.68 15.27
CA ASP A 96 -11.58 -8.06 14.84
C ASP A 96 -11.73 -8.05 13.30
N LEU A 97 -10.63 -8.21 12.57
CA LEU A 97 -10.64 -8.39 11.12
C LEU A 97 -11.13 -9.79 10.73
N ASN A 98 -11.91 -9.87 9.65
CA ASN A 98 -12.39 -11.15 9.13
C ASN A 98 -11.58 -11.56 7.89
N PHE A 99 -10.54 -12.36 8.09
CA PHE A 99 -9.63 -12.81 7.04
C PHE A 99 -10.25 -13.84 6.06
N ASP A 100 -11.47 -14.31 6.29
CA ASP A 100 -12.23 -15.12 5.30
C ASP A 100 -12.81 -14.24 4.18
N ARG A 101 -12.77 -12.91 4.33
CA ARG A 101 -13.26 -11.95 3.34
C ARG A 101 -12.13 -11.42 2.47
N GLN A 102 -12.44 -11.15 1.21
CA GLN A 102 -11.45 -10.77 0.22
C GLN A 102 -10.89 -9.35 0.43
N CYS A 103 -9.64 -9.15 0.01
CA CYS A 103 -9.08 -7.82 -0.25
C CYS A 103 -9.31 -7.40 -1.70
N ILE A 104 -9.44 -6.09 -1.92
CA ILE A 104 -9.61 -5.50 -3.26
C ILE A 104 -8.37 -4.73 -3.72
N CYS A 105 -7.19 -5.11 -3.21
CA CYS A 105 -5.91 -4.42 -3.45
C CYS A 105 -5.60 -4.25 -4.94
N SER A 106 -5.85 -5.25 -5.79
CA SER A 106 -5.68 -5.16 -7.25
C SER A 106 -6.53 -4.08 -7.95
N THR A 107 -7.54 -3.54 -7.26
CA THR A 107 -8.39 -2.42 -7.75
C THR A 107 -7.94 -1.05 -7.25
N CYS A 108 -6.88 -1.01 -6.44
CA CYS A 108 -6.29 0.20 -5.86
C CYS A 108 -5.26 0.80 -6.83
N GLU A 109 -5.29 2.12 -7.00
CA GLU A 109 -4.30 2.81 -7.85
C GLU A 109 -2.90 2.72 -7.26
N VAL A 110 -2.76 2.94 -5.94
CA VAL A 110 -1.48 2.81 -5.23
C VAL A 110 -0.88 1.41 -5.42
N TRP A 111 -1.72 0.37 -5.52
CA TRP A 111 -1.21 -0.98 -5.75
C TRP A 111 -0.59 -1.11 -7.15
N LYS A 112 -1.24 -0.57 -8.18
CA LYS A 112 -0.79 -0.63 -9.58
C LYS A 112 0.42 0.27 -9.84
N GLU A 113 0.42 1.48 -9.30
CA GLU A 113 1.47 2.47 -9.55
C GLU A 113 2.83 2.04 -8.99
N TYR A 114 2.81 1.25 -7.93
CA TYR A 114 4.01 0.75 -7.26
C TYR A 114 4.33 -0.70 -7.64
N GLY A 115 3.66 -1.28 -8.65
CA GLY A 115 3.97 -2.62 -9.16
C GLY A 115 3.83 -3.73 -8.12
N LEU A 116 2.85 -3.62 -7.21
CA LEU A 116 2.69 -4.54 -6.08
C LEU A 116 2.16 -5.93 -6.49
N GLU A 117 1.87 -6.14 -7.77
CA GLU A 117 1.63 -7.47 -8.36
C GLU A 117 2.88 -8.36 -8.38
N GLU A 118 4.08 -7.78 -8.41
CA GLU A 118 5.34 -8.51 -8.60
C GLU A 118 6.09 -8.76 -7.27
N VAL A 119 5.52 -8.38 -6.12
CA VAL A 119 6.18 -8.45 -4.81
C VAL A 119 5.50 -9.46 -3.88
N ASP A 120 6.25 -9.99 -2.90
CA ASP A 120 5.72 -10.88 -1.84
C ASP A 120 5.76 -10.15 -0.49
N PRO A 121 4.62 -9.94 0.21
CA PRO A 121 3.29 -10.42 -0.12
C PRO A 121 2.61 -9.67 -1.27
N ASN A 122 2.03 -10.42 -2.22
CA ASN A 122 1.13 -9.89 -3.22
C ASN A 122 -0.30 -9.89 -2.65
N ASN A 123 -0.84 -8.70 -2.38
CA ASN A 123 -2.12 -8.47 -1.69
C ASN A 123 -2.11 -8.85 -0.20
N HIS A 124 -3.22 -8.50 0.47
CA HIS A 124 -3.51 -8.93 1.85
C HIS A 124 -2.43 -8.51 2.88
N PHE A 125 -1.81 -7.34 2.64
CA PHE A 125 -0.80 -6.71 3.50
C PHE A 125 -1.25 -6.54 4.97
N CYS A 126 -2.55 -6.33 5.19
CA CYS A 126 -3.13 -6.27 6.53
C CYS A 126 -2.82 -7.50 7.39
N HIS A 127 -2.61 -8.66 6.76
CA HIS A 127 -2.26 -9.91 7.43
C HIS A 127 -0.78 -10.28 7.25
N HIS A 128 -0.26 -10.15 6.04
CA HIS A 128 1.06 -10.69 5.69
C HIS A 128 2.23 -9.74 5.93
N GLY A 129 1.98 -8.45 6.20
CA GLY A 129 3.03 -7.45 6.38
C GLY A 129 3.08 -6.46 5.22
N ARG A 130 4.10 -5.60 5.21
CA ARG A 130 4.26 -4.56 4.18
C ARG A 130 4.89 -5.14 2.92
N ALA A 131 4.83 -4.39 1.82
CA ALA A 131 5.61 -4.69 0.62
C ALA A 131 7.11 -4.48 0.92
N THR A 132 7.94 -5.45 0.51
CA THR A 132 9.41 -5.44 0.66
C THR A 132 10.09 -5.94 -0.59
#